data_AF-A1DA56-F1
#
_entry.id   AF-A1DA56-F1
#
_cell.length_a   1.000
_cell.length_b   1.000
_cell.length_c   1.000
_cell.angle_alpha   90.00
_cell.angle_beta   90.00
_cell.angle_gamma   90.00
#
_symmetry.space_group_name_H-M   'P 1'
#
loop_
_entity.id
_entity.type
_entity.pdbx_description
1 polymer ?
#
loop_
_entity_poly.entity_id
_entity_poly.type
_entity_poly.pdbx_seq_one_letter_code
_entity_poly.pdbx_strand_id
1 'polypeptide(L)'
;MEQQLFIKLSQPPVIICRSCRHGVWLAEVESHLRGKAHRLPQATAKQIHQDVQSWEGVEHDPHAVQWPSRITQSIPHLDEYPDGLLCQRDQARCQFITRSLDTLKRHWREHHGWTAPYHGGRSRLQEQEQAQITIQQGYQVVTCQRFFPSRKGSHYIWVPCPNQQPEEQARTAPTAHIQATVDAVIQAWEQVQAQAKADQAIQASQLTDANPWLRMTRWADYLQGIQARDLLASMAAPEEDPMDATEQGVQVIWDTMEQVARKSQRTVQHCGQAIRVEAVRSEKGQTPHRPLLAYIDEAVIKKHVQPWQQILAFIARTQAPHDWASPRYGMTARQRQKWRQLWQLASQAPGSQGSQAAVPGDLEAWAMTAIEKACLEFCIELLNQRHRSHEYESALVCAMAVLGQGEAGWRDPESYPPILSRVIKVARFMVVQKALWMDPNPWQIIQTWARKDQSAEWVLASADDQLGEIDEGYGSDDPPSTPGAPSSPPSSIHSDDPLPAVHIRPSRRPFQEQVTWMMHQFMIRGTHGPMETLLDWRTYGLK
;
A
#
# COMPACT_ATOMS: atom_id res chain seq x y z
N MET A 1 -42.33 -24.52 -1.36
CA MET A 1 -41.27 -23.54 -1.01
C MET A 1 -39.99 -23.84 -1.78
N GLU A 2 -39.78 -25.09 -2.22
CA GLU A 2 -38.56 -25.56 -2.87
C GLU A 2 -38.28 -24.90 -4.23
N GLN A 3 -39.30 -24.69 -5.08
CA GLN A 3 -39.14 -24.02 -6.37
C GLN A 3 -38.74 -22.54 -6.24
N GLN A 4 -38.83 -21.94 -5.05
CA GLN A 4 -38.35 -20.58 -4.80
C GLN A 4 -36.87 -20.53 -4.40
N LEU A 5 -36.27 -21.65 -4.00
CA LEU A 5 -34.88 -21.71 -3.52
C LEU A 5 -33.95 -22.33 -4.56
N PHE A 6 -34.38 -23.41 -5.23
CA PHE A 6 -33.57 -24.10 -6.23
C PHE A 6 -34.18 -24.07 -7.62
N ILE A 7 -33.31 -24.08 -8.63
CA ILE A 7 -33.66 -24.24 -10.05
C ILE A 7 -32.97 -25.49 -10.53
N LYS A 8 -33.75 -26.37 -11.16
CA LYS A 8 -33.21 -27.54 -11.86
C LYS A 8 -32.75 -27.11 -13.25
N LEU A 9 -31.55 -27.53 -13.62
CA LEU A 9 -31.08 -27.53 -15.00
C LEU A 9 -31.18 -28.93 -15.58
N SER A 10 -31.52 -29.02 -16.87
CA SER A 10 -31.56 -30.29 -17.59
C SER A 10 -30.22 -30.65 -18.22
N GLN A 11 -29.41 -29.65 -18.57
CA GLN A 11 -28.09 -29.82 -19.20
C GLN A 11 -27.14 -28.69 -18.74
N PRO A 12 -26.17 -28.95 -17.85
CA PRO A 12 -25.98 -30.20 -17.11
C PRO A 12 -27.10 -30.45 -16.07
N PRO A 13 -27.38 -31.72 -15.70
CA PRO A 13 -28.47 -32.10 -14.78
C PRO A 13 -28.15 -31.76 -13.32
N VAL A 14 -28.03 -30.48 -12.98
CA VAL A 14 -27.68 -29.98 -11.64
C VAL A 14 -28.71 -29.01 -11.11
N ILE A 15 -28.65 -28.70 -9.82
CA ILE A 15 -29.49 -27.68 -9.19
C ILE A 15 -28.68 -26.41 -8.89
N ILE A 16 -29.30 -25.25 -9.07
CA ILE A 16 -28.75 -23.92 -8.76
C ILE A 16 -29.54 -23.32 -7.61
N CYS A 17 -28.85 -22.81 -6.60
CA CYS A 17 -29.47 -21.99 -5.56
C CYS A 17 -29.71 -20.57 -6.09
N ARG A 18 -30.97 -20.11 -6.07
CA ARG A 18 -31.35 -18.78 -6.59
C ARG A 18 -30.71 -17.63 -5.84
N SER A 19 -30.57 -17.76 -4.53
CA SER A 19 -30.04 -16.69 -3.66
C SER A 19 -28.50 -16.65 -3.65
N CYS A 20 -27.86 -17.83 -3.65
CA CYS A 20 -26.40 -17.94 -3.63
C CYS A 20 -25.78 -17.90 -5.04
N ARG A 21 -26.62 -17.99 -6.09
CA ARG A 21 -26.26 -17.89 -7.50
C ARG A 21 -25.18 -18.87 -7.98
N HIS A 22 -25.16 -20.06 -7.39
CA HIS A 22 -24.25 -21.15 -7.76
C HIS A 22 -24.93 -22.52 -7.67
N GLY A 23 -24.35 -23.49 -8.35
CA GLY A 23 -24.72 -24.90 -8.30
C GLY A 23 -24.50 -25.50 -6.91
N VAL A 24 -25.38 -26.42 -6.51
CA VAL A 24 -25.29 -27.16 -5.25
C VAL A 24 -25.47 -28.64 -5.57
N TRP A 25 -24.61 -29.51 -5.04
CA TRP A 25 -24.81 -30.95 -5.22
C TRP A 25 -25.94 -31.44 -4.33
N LEU A 26 -26.70 -32.45 -4.78
CA LEU A 26 -27.80 -33.02 -4.01
C LEU A 26 -27.37 -33.42 -2.59
N ALA A 27 -26.23 -34.12 -2.47
CA ALA A 27 -25.66 -34.52 -1.18
C ALA A 27 -25.30 -33.34 -0.26
N GLU A 28 -25.16 -32.13 -0.80
CA GLU A 28 -24.75 -30.93 -0.07
C GLU A 28 -25.92 -30.01 0.29
N VAL A 29 -27.14 -30.26 -0.23
CA VAL A 29 -28.31 -29.38 -0.05
C VAL A 29 -28.61 -29.11 1.42
N GLU A 30 -28.67 -30.14 2.27
CA GLU A 30 -28.94 -29.96 3.70
C GLU A 30 -27.85 -29.08 4.36
N SER A 31 -26.58 -29.38 4.09
CA SER A 31 -25.44 -28.63 4.65
C SER A 31 -25.38 -27.18 4.14
N HIS A 32 -25.75 -26.95 2.89
CA HIS A 32 -25.80 -25.64 2.25
C HIS A 32 -26.90 -24.75 2.85
N LEU A 33 -28.11 -25.31 3.01
CA LEU A 33 -29.26 -24.60 3.61
C LEU A 33 -29.06 -24.27 5.09
N ARG A 34 -28.29 -25.09 5.81
CA ARG A 34 -27.89 -24.82 7.20
C ARG A 34 -26.69 -23.88 7.31
N GLY A 35 -25.99 -23.65 6.19
CA GLY A 35 -24.83 -22.79 6.11
C GLY A 35 -25.16 -21.31 6.31
N LYS A 36 -24.10 -20.48 6.34
CA LYS A 36 -24.17 -19.04 6.67
C LYS A 36 -25.15 -18.24 5.81
N ALA A 37 -25.36 -18.66 4.55
CA ALA A 37 -26.18 -17.97 3.57
C ALA A 37 -27.69 -18.13 3.78
N HIS A 38 -28.13 -19.24 4.36
CA HIS A 38 -29.56 -19.58 4.49
C HIS A 38 -30.02 -19.77 5.94
N ARG A 39 -29.15 -20.29 6.82
CA ARG A 39 -29.40 -20.50 8.26
C ARG A 39 -30.75 -21.16 8.58
N LEU A 40 -31.21 -22.08 7.73
CA LEU A 40 -32.50 -22.74 7.95
C LEU A 40 -32.43 -23.73 9.12
N PRO A 41 -33.51 -23.88 9.91
CA PRO A 41 -33.60 -24.91 10.93
C PRO A 41 -33.41 -26.31 10.34
N GLN A 42 -32.77 -27.22 11.11
CA GLN A 42 -32.42 -28.56 10.64
C GLN A 42 -33.63 -29.35 10.12
N ALA A 43 -34.78 -29.29 10.79
CA ALA A 43 -35.99 -29.98 10.36
C ALA A 43 -36.46 -29.50 8.98
N THR A 44 -36.45 -28.19 8.74
CA THR A 44 -36.85 -27.58 7.46
C THR A 44 -35.84 -27.88 6.35
N ALA A 45 -34.54 -27.78 6.63
CA ALA A 45 -33.48 -28.09 5.67
C ALA A 45 -33.50 -29.57 5.24
N LYS A 46 -33.77 -30.48 6.20
CA LYS A 46 -33.89 -31.91 5.93
C LYS A 46 -35.11 -32.23 5.07
N GLN A 47 -36.25 -31.58 5.34
CA GLN A 47 -37.46 -31.74 4.50
C GLN A 47 -37.18 -31.29 3.06
N ILE A 48 -36.64 -30.07 2.87
CA ILE A 48 -36.30 -29.56 1.53
C ILE A 48 -35.30 -30.47 0.81
N HIS A 49 -34.33 -31.02 1.54
CA HIS A 49 -33.36 -31.96 0.96
C HIS A 49 -34.04 -33.25 0.46
N GLN A 50 -34.96 -33.84 1.23
CA GLN A 50 -35.72 -35.03 0.83
C GLN A 50 -36.60 -34.76 -0.39
N ASP A 51 -37.23 -33.59 -0.44
CA ASP A 51 -38.08 -33.20 -1.56
C ASP A 51 -37.25 -33.02 -2.85
N VAL A 52 -36.08 -32.36 -2.75
CA VAL A 52 -35.17 -32.15 -3.88
C VAL A 52 -34.50 -33.45 -4.33
N GLN A 53 -34.29 -34.42 -3.44
CA GLN A 53 -33.80 -35.76 -3.81
C GLN A 53 -34.80 -36.54 -4.69
N SER A 54 -36.09 -36.29 -4.55
CA SER A 54 -37.12 -36.93 -5.41
C SER A 54 -37.24 -36.31 -6.81
N TRP A 55 -36.46 -35.28 -7.14
CA TRP A 55 -36.51 -34.65 -8.46
C TRP A 55 -35.89 -35.57 -9.52
N GLU A 56 -36.69 -36.02 -10.48
CA GLU A 56 -36.20 -36.76 -11.65
C GLU A 56 -35.25 -35.89 -12.48
N GLY A 57 -34.20 -36.47 -13.06
CA GLY A 57 -33.29 -35.77 -13.98
C GLY A 57 -32.29 -34.80 -13.33
N VAL A 58 -32.00 -34.97 -12.03
CA VAL A 58 -30.83 -34.37 -11.36
C VAL A 58 -29.81 -35.47 -11.09
N GLU A 59 -28.57 -35.25 -11.50
CA GLU A 59 -27.48 -36.21 -11.35
C GLU A 59 -26.94 -36.22 -9.92
N HIS A 60 -26.75 -37.41 -9.38
CA HIS A 60 -26.28 -37.62 -8.02
C HIS A 60 -24.75 -37.79 -7.97
N ASP A 61 -24.14 -38.31 -9.05
CA ASP A 61 -22.69 -38.45 -9.14
C ASP A 61 -22.03 -37.27 -9.89
N PRO A 62 -21.19 -36.45 -9.22
CA PRO A 62 -20.42 -35.40 -9.86
C PRO A 62 -19.50 -35.87 -11.01
N HIS A 63 -19.16 -37.16 -11.05
CA HIS A 63 -18.29 -37.72 -12.07
C HIS A 63 -19.02 -38.07 -13.38
N ALA A 64 -20.32 -38.33 -13.32
CA ALA A 64 -21.16 -38.68 -14.47
C ALA A 64 -21.54 -37.46 -15.33
N VAL A 65 -21.45 -36.25 -14.79
CA VAL A 65 -21.80 -35.01 -15.49
C VAL A 65 -20.70 -34.61 -16.50
N GLN A 66 -21.09 -34.51 -17.76
CA GLN A 66 -20.28 -33.85 -18.79
C GLN A 66 -20.46 -32.34 -18.71
N TRP A 67 -19.37 -31.61 -18.55
CA TRP A 67 -19.43 -30.17 -18.40
C TRP A 67 -19.18 -29.46 -19.72
N PRO A 68 -20.07 -28.53 -20.13
CA PRO A 68 -19.79 -27.69 -21.28
C PRO A 68 -18.66 -26.72 -20.96
N SER A 69 -17.82 -26.48 -21.97
CA SER A 69 -16.81 -25.40 -21.98
C SER A 69 -17.36 -24.11 -22.60
N ARG A 70 -18.44 -24.23 -23.39
CA ARG A 70 -19.20 -23.13 -23.98
C ARG A 70 -20.70 -23.42 -23.88
N ILE A 71 -21.48 -22.39 -23.55
CA ILE A 71 -22.94 -22.41 -23.61
C ILE A 71 -23.44 -21.32 -24.56
N THR A 72 -24.58 -21.51 -25.21
CA THR A 72 -25.08 -20.56 -26.23
C THR A 72 -25.84 -19.37 -25.64
N GLN A 73 -26.37 -19.51 -24.42
CA GLN A 73 -27.09 -18.47 -23.70
C GLN A 73 -26.66 -18.49 -22.24
N SER A 74 -26.66 -17.33 -21.57
CA SER A 74 -26.38 -17.26 -20.14
C SER A 74 -27.39 -18.08 -19.37
N ILE A 75 -26.91 -18.88 -18.43
CA ILE A 75 -27.77 -19.65 -17.54
C ILE A 75 -28.33 -18.67 -16.51
N PRO A 76 -29.66 -18.51 -16.43
CA PRO A 76 -30.27 -17.63 -15.45
C PRO A 76 -29.90 -18.07 -14.02
N HIS A 77 -29.65 -17.10 -13.15
CA HIS A 77 -29.33 -17.31 -11.73
C HIS A 77 -27.95 -17.92 -11.43
N LEU A 78 -27.04 -17.99 -12.40
CA LEU A 78 -25.60 -18.04 -12.12
C LEU A 78 -24.99 -16.63 -12.17
N ASP A 79 -23.90 -16.45 -11.46
CA ASP A 79 -23.09 -15.24 -11.61
C ASP A 79 -22.43 -15.18 -12.98
N GLU A 80 -22.46 -14.00 -13.58
CA GLU A 80 -21.87 -13.69 -14.87
C GLU A 80 -20.67 -12.76 -14.65
N TYR A 81 -19.55 -13.14 -15.23
CA TYR A 81 -18.26 -12.49 -15.03
C TYR A 81 -17.76 -11.95 -16.37
N PRO A 82 -17.74 -10.62 -16.58
CA PRO A 82 -17.31 -10.02 -17.83
C PRO A 82 -15.78 -10.00 -18.00
N ASP A 83 -15.03 -10.31 -16.95
CA ASP A 83 -13.58 -10.28 -16.85
C ASP A 83 -12.92 -11.66 -17.09
N GLY A 84 -13.61 -12.58 -17.79
CA GLY A 84 -13.05 -13.89 -18.14
C GLY A 84 -11.93 -13.76 -19.17
N LEU A 85 -10.81 -14.43 -18.95
CA LEU A 85 -9.67 -14.48 -19.87
C LEU A 85 -9.61 -15.86 -20.54
N LEU A 86 -10.03 -15.92 -21.80
CA LEU A 86 -9.95 -17.11 -22.65
C LEU A 86 -8.56 -17.22 -23.26
N CYS A 87 -7.90 -18.37 -23.10
CA CYS A 87 -6.62 -18.63 -23.75
C CYS A 87 -6.74 -18.62 -25.29
N GLN A 88 -5.84 -17.90 -25.98
CA GLN A 88 -5.82 -17.79 -27.45
C GLN A 88 -4.61 -18.47 -28.09
N ARG A 89 -3.75 -19.13 -27.31
CA ARG A 89 -2.51 -19.74 -27.83
C ARG A 89 -2.73 -20.98 -28.70
N ASP A 90 -3.84 -21.68 -28.50
CA ASP A 90 -4.31 -22.75 -29.38
C ASP A 90 -5.82 -22.63 -29.54
N GLN A 91 -6.24 -21.83 -30.53
CA GLN A 91 -7.65 -21.52 -30.78
C GLN A 91 -8.50 -22.77 -31.10
N ALA A 92 -7.88 -23.87 -31.55
CA ALA A 92 -8.59 -25.08 -31.93
C ALA A 92 -8.78 -26.04 -30.75
N ARG A 93 -7.86 -26.06 -29.78
CA ARG A 93 -7.84 -27.10 -28.73
C ARG A 93 -7.89 -26.56 -27.31
N CYS A 94 -7.55 -25.30 -27.07
CA CYS A 94 -7.54 -24.72 -25.72
C CYS A 94 -8.79 -23.89 -25.45
N GLN A 95 -9.61 -24.37 -24.51
CA GLN A 95 -10.83 -23.70 -24.06
C GLN A 95 -10.71 -23.26 -22.60
N PHE A 96 -9.47 -23.05 -22.14
CA PHE A 96 -9.20 -22.66 -20.76
C PHE A 96 -9.58 -21.19 -20.53
N ILE A 97 -10.38 -20.97 -19.48
CA ILE A 97 -10.84 -19.65 -19.06
C ILE A 97 -10.50 -19.45 -17.59
N THR A 98 -9.98 -18.27 -17.26
CA THR A 98 -9.72 -17.85 -15.88
C THR A 98 -9.93 -16.36 -15.75
N ARG A 99 -10.18 -15.86 -14.54
CA ARG A 99 -10.32 -14.42 -14.26
C ARG A 99 -9.02 -13.80 -13.74
N SER A 100 -7.92 -14.57 -13.71
CA SER A 100 -6.61 -14.13 -13.20
C SER A 100 -5.52 -14.35 -14.24
N LEU A 101 -4.82 -13.27 -14.59
CA LEU A 101 -3.72 -13.29 -15.55
C LEU A 101 -2.57 -14.20 -15.09
N ASP A 102 -2.30 -14.28 -13.79
CA ASP A 102 -1.23 -15.15 -13.26
C ASP A 102 -1.59 -16.63 -13.37
N THR A 103 -2.87 -16.95 -13.16
CA THR A 103 -3.39 -18.31 -13.41
C THR A 103 -3.29 -18.66 -14.90
N LEU A 104 -3.54 -17.68 -15.78
CA LEU A 104 -3.42 -17.87 -17.22
C LEU A 104 -1.96 -18.06 -17.67
N LYS A 105 -1.04 -17.26 -17.13
CA LYS A 105 0.41 -17.39 -17.36
C LYS A 105 0.94 -18.73 -16.87
N ARG A 106 0.46 -19.23 -15.73
CA ARG A 106 0.77 -20.59 -15.25
C ARG A 106 0.26 -21.65 -16.24
N HIS A 107 -1.00 -21.54 -16.66
CA HIS A 107 -1.58 -22.43 -17.68
C HIS A 107 -0.77 -22.41 -18.98
N TRP A 108 -0.31 -21.25 -19.44
CA TRP A 108 0.55 -21.14 -20.61
C TRP A 108 1.90 -21.85 -20.44
N ARG A 109 2.53 -21.78 -19.26
CA ARG A 109 3.78 -22.50 -18.97
C ARG A 109 3.57 -24.01 -19.04
N GLU A 110 2.50 -24.49 -18.42
CA GLU A 110 2.24 -25.92 -18.23
C GLU A 110 1.71 -26.62 -19.50
N HIS A 111 0.85 -25.95 -20.27
CA HIS A 111 0.14 -26.56 -21.41
C HIS A 111 0.55 -26.03 -22.78
N HIS A 112 1.20 -24.87 -22.85
CA HIS A 112 1.62 -24.24 -24.11
C HIS A 112 3.14 -24.01 -24.19
N GLY A 113 3.92 -24.51 -23.23
CA GLY A 113 5.38 -24.36 -23.21
C GLY A 113 5.84 -22.90 -23.19
N TRP A 114 4.98 -21.98 -22.76
CA TRP A 114 5.32 -20.56 -22.76
C TRP A 114 6.39 -20.27 -21.73
N THR A 115 7.48 -19.66 -22.15
CA THR A 115 8.47 -19.09 -21.25
C THR A 115 8.18 -17.61 -21.07
N ALA A 116 8.34 -17.12 -19.84
CA ALA A 116 8.29 -15.70 -19.61
C ALA A 116 9.38 -15.02 -20.45
N PRO A 117 9.09 -13.89 -21.13
CA PRO A 117 10.10 -13.17 -21.91
C PRO A 117 11.25 -12.60 -21.06
N TYR A 118 11.19 -12.75 -19.73
CA TYR A 118 12.23 -12.32 -18.79
C TYR A 118 12.65 -13.46 -17.87
N HIS A 119 13.95 -13.72 -17.87
CA HIS A 119 14.64 -14.52 -16.88
C HIS A 119 15.76 -13.68 -16.24
N GLY A 120 15.38 -12.68 -15.45
CA GLY A 120 16.30 -11.86 -14.66
C GLY A 120 17.17 -10.88 -15.47
N GLY A 121 17.06 -9.58 -15.16
CA GLY A 121 17.87 -8.50 -15.76
C GLY A 121 17.03 -7.37 -16.38
N ARG A 122 17.55 -6.14 -16.38
CA ARG A 122 16.92 -4.95 -16.99
C ARG A 122 16.83 -5.11 -18.51
N SER A 123 15.65 -5.41 -19.04
CA SER A 123 15.34 -5.35 -20.47
C SER A 123 14.96 -3.93 -20.89
N ARG A 124 15.25 -3.56 -22.13
CA ARG A 124 14.95 -2.21 -22.67
C ARG A 124 13.44 -1.96 -22.70
N LEU A 125 13.01 -0.70 -22.54
CA LEU A 125 11.58 -0.31 -22.58
C LEU A 125 10.82 -0.87 -23.79
N GLN A 126 11.46 -0.86 -24.97
CA GLN A 126 10.87 -1.41 -26.20
C GLN A 126 10.65 -2.94 -26.14
N GLU A 127 11.50 -3.68 -25.43
CA GLU A 127 11.32 -5.11 -25.20
C GLU A 127 10.19 -5.38 -24.20
N GLN A 128 9.97 -4.47 -23.23
CA GLN A 128 8.85 -4.49 -22.28
C GLN A 128 7.51 -4.27 -22.98
N GLU A 129 7.44 -3.29 -23.87
CA GLU A 129 6.25 -3.05 -24.69
C GLU A 129 5.95 -4.26 -25.58
N GLN A 130 6.96 -4.83 -26.26
CA GLN A 130 6.76 -5.99 -27.12
C GLN A 130 6.32 -7.25 -26.34
N ALA A 131 6.86 -7.46 -25.13
CA ALA A 131 6.44 -8.53 -24.24
C ALA A 131 5.00 -8.35 -23.75
N GLN A 132 4.60 -7.11 -23.43
CA GLN A 132 3.25 -6.80 -23.00
C GLN A 132 2.25 -7.00 -24.14
N ILE A 133 2.59 -6.60 -25.36
CA ILE A 133 1.82 -6.88 -26.58
C ILE A 133 1.66 -8.40 -26.78
N THR A 134 2.74 -9.16 -26.61
CA THR A 134 2.72 -10.63 -26.76
C THR A 134 1.83 -11.31 -25.71
N ILE A 135 1.78 -10.77 -24.49
CA ILE A 135 0.88 -11.25 -23.43
C ILE A 135 -0.57 -10.91 -23.76
N GLN A 136 -0.84 -9.68 -24.20
CA GLN A 136 -2.19 -9.23 -24.57
C GLN A 136 -2.77 -10.02 -25.75
N GLN A 137 -1.94 -10.39 -26.72
CA GLN A 137 -2.34 -11.24 -27.85
C GLN A 137 -2.57 -12.72 -27.45
N GLY A 138 -2.12 -13.14 -26.27
CA GLY A 138 -2.23 -14.51 -25.79
C GLY A 138 -3.60 -14.91 -25.25
N TYR A 139 -4.52 -13.95 -25.08
CA TYR A 139 -5.86 -14.19 -24.54
C TYR A 139 -6.91 -13.26 -25.14
N GLN A 140 -8.17 -13.65 -24.98
CA GLN A 140 -9.34 -12.87 -25.34
C GLN A 140 -10.20 -12.67 -24.10
N VAL A 141 -10.65 -11.44 -23.86
CA VAL A 141 -11.62 -11.17 -22.79
C VAL A 141 -12.99 -11.67 -23.24
N VAL A 142 -13.63 -12.48 -22.41
CA VAL A 142 -14.93 -13.11 -22.66
C VAL A 142 -15.80 -13.02 -21.42
N THR A 143 -17.11 -12.93 -21.64
CA THR A 143 -18.06 -13.15 -20.56
C THR A 143 -18.12 -14.62 -20.21
N CYS A 144 -18.00 -14.95 -18.93
CA CYS A 144 -18.02 -16.34 -18.47
C CYS A 144 -18.91 -16.54 -17.25
N GLN A 145 -19.42 -17.76 -17.11
CA GLN A 145 -20.16 -18.20 -15.94
C GLN A 145 -19.43 -19.38 -15.28
N ARG A 146 -19.75 -19.64 -14.02
CA ARG A 146 -19.21 -20.78 -13.29
C ARG A 146 -20.32 -21.47 -12.52
N PHE A 147 -20.43 -22.80 -12.65
CA PHE A 147 -21.44 -23.55 -11.91
C PHE A 147 -21.12 -23.65 -10.43
N PHE A 148 -19.91 -24.08 -10.06
CA PHE A 148 -19.57 -24.33 -8.66
C PHE A 148 -18.40 -23.45 -8.20
N PRO A 149 -18.42 -22.91 -6.96
CA PRO A 149 -17.30 -22.12 -6.44
C PRO A 149 -16.00 -22.91 -6.29
N SER A 150 -16.11 -24.22 -6.05
CA SER A 150 -15.00 -25.17 -5.88
C SER A 150 -15.41 -26.57 -6.37
N ARG A 151 -14.45 -27.50 -6.49
CA ARG A 151 -14.61 -28.91 -6.93
C ARG A 151 -14.83 -29.08 -8.45
N LYS A 152 -15.09 -30.32 -8.90
CA LYS A 152 -15.33 -30.65 -10.31
C LYS A 152 -16.55 -29.89 -10.84
N GLY A 153 -16.43 -29.24 -12.00
CA GLY A 153 -17.44 -28.33 -12.54
C GLY A 153 -17.26 -26.85 -12.12
N SER A 154 -16.17 -26.51 -11.43
CA SER A 154 -15.83 -25.13 -11.07
C SER A 154 -15.03 -24.38 -12.15
N HIS A 155 -14.87 -24.94 -13.35
CA HIS A 155 -14.24 -24.23 -14.46
C HIS A 155 -15.17 -23.14 -14.97
N TYR A 156 -14.57 -22.10 -15.56
CA TYR A 156 -15.31 -21.04 -16.21
C TYR A 156 -15.76 -21.49 -17.59
N ILE A 157 -16.95 -21.05 -17.97
CA ILE A 157 -17.64 -21.44 -19.20
C ILE A 157 -17.91 -20.18 -19.98
N TRP A 158 -17.50 -20.18 -21.24
CA TRP A 158 -17.73 -19.03 -22.11
C TRP A 158 -19.21 -18.91 -22.46
N VAL A 159 -19.75 -17.70 -22.27
CA VAL A 159 -21.07 -17.27 -22.73
C VAL A 159 -20.90 -16.26 -23.88
N PRO A 160 -21.26 -16.60 -25.12
CA PRO A 160 -21.37 -15.65 -26.22
C PRO A 160 -22.46 -14.63 -25.92
N CYS A 161 -22.15 -13.34 -26.04
CA CYS A 161 -23.17 -12.30 -25.98
C CYS A 161 -24.15 -12.47 -27.15
N PRO A 162 -25.48 -12.39 -26.93
CA PRO A 162 -26.48 -12.57 -27.99
C PRO A 162 -26.42 -11.54 -29.13
N ASN A 163 -25.58 -10.49 -29.04
CA ASN A 163 -25.36 -9.49 -30.09
C ASN A 163 -24.09 -9.70 -30.93
N GLN A 164 -23.42 -10.84 -30.84
CA GLN A 164 -22.35 -11.20 -31.78
C GLN A 164 -22.76 -12.43 -32.57
N GLN A 165 -23.61 -12.23 -33.59
CA GLN A 165 -23.56 -13.14 -34.72
C GLN A 165 -22.16 -13.03 -35.35
N PRO A 166 -21.50 -14.15 -35.66
CA PRO A 166 -20.28 -14.12 -36.45
C PRO A 166 -20.69 -13.81 -37.89
N GLU A 167 -20.81 -12.53 -38.23
CA GLU A 167 -20.66 -12.15 -39.62
C GLU A 167 -19.20 -12.39 -39.99
N GLU A 168 -19.00 -13.41 -40.81
CA GLU A 168 -17.82 -13.64 -41.60
C GLU A 168 -17.65 -12.43 -42.55
N GLN A 169 -17.11 -11.34 -42.01
CA GLN A 169 -16.83 -10.12 -42.76
C GLN A 169 -15.39 -9.69 -42.54
N ALA A 170 -14.78 -9.37 -43.67
CA ALA A 170 -13.39 -9.08 -43.85
C ALA A 170 -12.87 -8.00 -42.88
N ARG A 171 -11.60 -8.15 -42.52
CA ARG A 171 -10.79 -7.21 -41.75
C ARG A 171 -10.97 -5.76 -42.25
N THR A 172 -11.79 -4.97 -41.55
CA THR A 172 -11.66 -3.52 -41.49
C THR A 172 -11.98 -3.04 -40.07
N ALA A 173 -11.05 -2.30 -39.47
CA ALA A 173 -11.14 -1.77 -38.10
C ALA A 173 -12.40 -0.92 -37.90
N PRO A 174 -13.09 -1.03 -36.74
CA PRO A 174 -12.83 -0.10 -35.64
C PRO A 174 -12.95 -0.77 -34.24
N THR A 175 -11.89 -1.47 -33.80
CA THR A 175 -11.83 -2.14 -32.48
C THR A 175 -11.72 -1.17 -31.30
N ALA A 176 -11.31 0.08 -31.54
CA ALA A 176 -11.04 1.05 -30.48
C ALA A 176 -12.31 1.60 -29.80
N HIS A 177 -13.43 1.73 -30.50
CA HIS A 177 -14.64 2.37 -29.96
C HIS A 177 -15.45 1.42 -29.05
N ILE A 178 -15.48 0.12 -29.38
CA ILE A 178 -16.20 -0.90 -28.60
C ILE A 178 -15.41 -1.23 -27.31
N GLN A 179 -14.08 -1.34 -27.39
CA GLN A 179 -13.24 -1.58 -26.21
C GLN A 179 -13.31 -0.41 -25.21
N ALA A 180 -13.25 0.84 -25.70
CA ALA A 180 -13.39 2.01 -24.84
C ALA A 180 -14.75 2.08 -24.14
N THR A 181 -15.82 1.60 -24.80
CA THR A 181 -17.16 1.56 -24.21
C THR A 181 -17.27 0.50 -23.11
N VAL A 182 -16.65 -0.67 -23.30
CA VAL A 182 -16.62 -1.74 -22.28
C VAL A 182 -15.73 -1.36 -21.09
N ASP A 183 -14.54 -0.80 -21.35
CA ASP A 183 -13.64 -0.32 -20.30
C ASP A 183 -14.32 0.80 -19.48
N ALA A 184 -15.07 1.70 -20.11
CA ALA A 184 -15.83 2.73 -19.42
C ALA A 184 -16.93 2.17 -18.49
N VAL A 185 -17.62 1.09 -18.89
CA VAL A 185 -18.63 0.43 -18.06
C VAL A 185 -18.01 -0.30 -16.87
N ILE A 186 -16.87 -0.96 -17.07
CA ILE A 186 -16.11 -1.61 -16.00
C ILE A 186 -15.60 -0.57 -15.01
N GLN A 187 -14.97 0.51 -15.49
CA GLN A 187 -14.52 1.60 -14.65
C GLN A 187 -15.68 2.25 -13.90
N ALA A 188 -16.83 2.48 -14.54
CA ALA A 188 -18.00 3.03 -13.87
C ALA A 188 -18.52 2.10 -12.75
N TRP A 189 -18.54 0.78 -12.98
CA TRP A 189 -18.96 -0.18 -11.94
C TRP A 189 -17.95 -0.30 -10.79
N GLU A 190 -16.65 -0.34 -11.10
CA GLU A 190 -15.58 -0.31 -10.10
C GLU A 190 -15.61 0.98 -9.29
N GLN A 191 -15.84 2.13 -9.93
CA GLN A 191 -16.05 3.42 -9.27
C GLN A 191 -17.27 3.37 -8.35
N VAL A 192 -18.41 2.83 -8.80
CA VAL A 192 -19.61 2.68 -7.96
C VAL A 192 -19.35 1.76 -6.76
N GLN A 193 -18.64 0.65 -6.93
CA GLN A 193 -18.26 -0.22 -5.81
C GLN A 193 -17.26 0.44 -4.86
N ALA A 194 -16.24 1.11 -5.38
CA ALA A 194 -15.26 1.83 -4.59
C ALA A 194 -15.93 2.95 -3.81
N GLN A 195 -16.86 3.68 -4.43
CA GLN A 195 -17.64 4.73 -3.80
C GLN A 195 -18.58 4.17 -2.73
N ALA A 196 -19.28 3.07 -3.01
CA ALA A 196 -20.11 2.38 -2.02
C ALA A 196 -19.30 1.84 -0.83
N LYS A 197 -18.05 1.40 -1.03
CA LYS A 197 -17.12 1.00 0.04
C LYS A 197 -16.55 2.20 0.80
N ALA A 198 -16.26 3.30 0.11
CA ALA A 198 -15.76 4.53 0.70
C ALA A 198 -16.84 5.21 1.56
N ASP A 199 -18.11 5.12 1.15
CA ASP A 199 -19.28 5.62 1.87
C ASP A 199 -19.67 4.76 3.09
N GLN A 200 -19.00 3.61 3.30
CA GLN A 200 -19.20 2.79 4.49
C GLN A 200 -18.32 3.27 5.65
N ALA A 201 -18.93 3.34 6.83
CA ALA A 201 -18.20 3.51 8.08
C ALA A 201 -17.34 2.28 8.37
N ILE A 202 -16.10 2.51 8.80
CA ILE A 202 -15.17 1.47 9.22
C ILE A 202 -15.83 0.63 10.31
N GLN A 203 -15.85 -0.68 10.09
CA GLN A 203 -16.33 -1.66 11.06
C GLN A 203 -15.16 -2.18 11.88
N ALA A 204 -15.41 -2.52 13.15
CA ALA A 204 -14.42 -3.17 13.99
C ALA A 204 -13.92 -4.48 13.37
N SER A 205 -12.68 -4.85 13.69
CA SER A 205 -12.10 -6.10 13.24
C SER A 205 -12.88 -7.29 13.81
N GLN A 206 -13.00 -8.34 13.01
CA GLN A 206 -13.46 -9.63 13.52
C GLN A 206 -12.24 -10.46 13.90
N LEU A 207 -12.30 -11.24 15.00
CA LEU A 207 -11.21 -12.14 15.40
C LEU A 207 -10.80 -13.15 14.30
N THR A 208 -11.66 -13.32 13.28
CA THR A 208 -11.46 -14.17 12.10
C THR A 208 -10.94 -13.42 10.87
N ASP A 209 -10.51 -12.16 10.99
CA ASP A 209 -9.99 -11.39 9.86
C ASP A 209 -8.75 -12.04 9.26
N ALA A 210 -8.79 -12.25 7.94
CA ALA A 210 -7.69 -12.86 7.19
C ALA A 210 -6.48 -11.93 7.06
N ASN A 211 -6.67 -10.62 7.25
CA ASN A 211 -5.59 -9.65 7.17
C ASN A 211 -4.80 -9.60 8.51
N PRO A 212 -3.51 -9.99 8.53
CA PRO A 212 -2.72 -10.02 9.76
C PRO A 212 -2.48 -8.62 10.34
N TRP A 213 -2.48 -7.57 9.51
CA TRP A 213 -2.34 -6.19 9.98
C TRP A 213 -3.49 -5.81 10.91
N LEU A 214 -4.74 -6.08 10.52
CA LEU A 214 -5.92 -5.73 11.33
C LEU A 214 -5.90 -6.38 12.71
N ARG A 215 -5.46 -7.64 12.79
CA ARG A 215 -5.34 -8.38 14.05
C ARG A 215 -4.25 -7.80 14.95
N MET A 216 -3.11 -7.43 14.37
CA MET A 216 -1.96 -6.97 15.12
C MET A 216 -2.14 -5.52 15.59
N THR A 217 -2.54 -4.64 14.68
CA THR A 217 -2.59 -3.21 14.94
C THR A 217 -3.94 -2.79 15.51
N ARG A 218 -5.02 -3.52 15.24
CA ARG A 218 -6.39 -3.12 15.60
C ARG A 218 -6.82 -1.80 14.97
N TRP A 219 -6.29 -1.46 13.77
CA TRP A 219 -6.70 -0.23 13.06
C TRP A 219 -8.21 -0.14 12.87
N ALA A 220 -8.85 -1.25 12.52
CA ALA A 220 -10.30 -1.30 12.32
C ALA A 220 -11.09 -1.02 13.61
N ASP A 221 -10.60 -1.45 14.77
CA ASP A 221 -11.23 -1.16 16.07
C ASP A 221 -11.00 0.31 16.45
N TYR A 222 -9.80 0.83 16.21
CA TYR A 222 -9.43 2.21 16.52
C TYR A 222 -10.18 3.22 15.65
N LEU A 223 -10.36 2.94 14.36
CA LEU A 223 -11.00 3.81 13.38
C LEU A 223 -12.51 3.54 13.22
N GLN A 224 -13.08 2.68 14.08
CA GLN A 224 -14.47 2.26 14.00
C GLN A 224 -15.44 3.46 13.97
N GLY A 225 -16.41 3.42 13.06
CA GLY A 225 -17.47 4.42 12.93
C GLY A 225 -17.10 5.65 12.09
N ILE A 226 -15.85 5.77 11.66
CA ILE A 226 -15.39 6.82 10.75
C ILE A 226 -15.62 6.39 9.30
N GLN A 227 -16.04 7.29 8.41
CA GLN A 227 -16.22 6.92 6.99
C GLN A 227 -14.87 6.77 6.29
N ALA A 228 -14.73 5.70 5.49
CA ALA A 228 -13.51 5.44 4.74
C ALA A 228 -13.18 6.56 3.76
N ARG A 229 -14.18 7.20 3.15
CA ARG A 229 -14.00 8.35 2.25
C ARG A 229 -13.36 9.54 2.96
N ASP A 230 -13.75 9.84 4.19
CA ASP A 230 -13.26 11.00 4.94
C ASP A 230 -11.80 10.76 5.35
N LEU A 231 -11.46 9.52 5.70
CA LEU A 231 -10.08 9.08 5.93
C LEU A 231 -9.21 9.20 4.67
N LEU A 232 -9.70 8.73 3.53
CA LEU A 232 -8.96 8.82 2.26
C LEU A 232 -8.78 10.27 1.82
N ALA A 233 -9.83 11.09 1.88
CA ALA A 233 -9.78 12.51 1.58
C ALA A 233 -8.79 13.25 2.48
N SER A 234 -8.74 12.92 3.77
CA SER A 234 -7.78 13.53 4.70
C SER A 234 -6.31 13.26 4.31
N MET A 235 -6.03 12.16 3.60
CA MET A 235 -4.69 11.76 3.12
C MET A 235 -4.43 12.09 1.65
N ALA A 236 -5.42 12.63 0.93
CA ALA A 236 -5.29 12.90 -0.49
C ALA A 236 -4.24 13.99 -0.76
N ALA A 237 -3.68 14.00 -1.97
CA ALA A 237 -2.91 15.15 -2.42
C ALA A 237 -3.82 16.41 -2.38
N PRO A 238 -3.26 17.57 -2.04
CA PRO A 238 -4.01 18.83 -2.09
C PRO A 238 -4.55 19.10 -3.50
N GLU A 239 -5.76 19.62 -3.56
CA GLU A 239 -6.36 20.12 -4.80
C GLU A 239 -6.05 21.62 -4.94
N GLU A 240 -5.88 22.10 -6.17
CA GLU A 240 -5.67 23.52 -6.43
C GLU A 240 -7.00 24.28 -6.22
N ASP A 241 -7.29 24.64 -4.97
CA ASP A 241 -8.43 25.49 -4.60
C ASP A 241 -7.95 26.86 -4.09
N PRO A 242 -8.06 27.92 -4.91
CA PRO A 242 -7.64 29.26 -4.52
C PRO A 242 -8.57 29.92 -3.47
N MET A 243 -9.71 29.33 -3.14
CA MET A 243 -10.66 29.84 -2.15
C MET A 243 -10.58 29.11 -0.80
N ASP A 244 -10.08 27.86 -0.77
CA ASP A 244 -9.87 27.13 0.49
C ASP A 244 -8.49 27.44 1.10
N ALA A 245 -8.50 28.27 2.14
CA ALA A 245 -7.29 28.62 2.89
C ALA A 245 -6.61 27.41 3.57
N THR A 246 -7.39 26.37 3.89
CA THR A 246 -6.83 25.13 4.46
C THR A 246 -6.07 24.37 3.39
N GLU A 247 -6.66 24.13 2.22
CA GLU A 247 -5.99 23.41 1.12
C GLU A 247 -4.77 24.19 0.59
N GLN A 248 -4.80 25.53 0.59
CA GLN A 248 -3.60 26.34 0.30
C GLN A 248 -2.48 26.08 1.31
N GLY A 249 -2.80 26.05 2.60
CA GLY A 249 -1.84 25.71 3.64
C GLY A 249 -1.31 24.28 3.49
N VAL A 250 -2.18 23.33 3.15
CA VAL A 250 -1.82 21.93 2.87
C VAL A 250 -0.88 21.84 1.67
N GLN A 251 -1.17 22.54 0.57
CA GLN A 251 -0.32 22.60 -0.63
C GLN A 251 1.09 23.10 -0.30
N VAL A 252 1.19 24.21 0.44
CA VAL A 252 2.49 24.75 0.83
C VAL A 252 3.27 23.77 1.72
N ILE A 253 2.60 23.09 2.66
CA ILE A 253 3.24 22.06 3.50
C ILE A 253 3.67 20.84 2.68
N TRP A 254 2.83 20.43 1.72
CA TRP A 254 3.08 19.30 0.81
C TRP A 254 4.36 19.51 0.01
N ASP A 255 4.49 20.68 -0.62
CA ASP A 255 5.67 21.05 -1.41
C ASP A 255 6.92 21.24 -0.52
N THR A 256 6.73 21.86 0.65
CA THR A 256 7.80 22.04 1.63
C THR A 256 8.36 20.70 2.09
N MET A 257 7.51 19.70 2.34
CA MET A 257 7.95 18.38 2.79
C MET A 257 8.78 17.65 1.72
N GLU A 258 8.47 17.84 0.43
CA GLU A 258 9.33 17.36 -0.65
C GLU A 258 10.73 17.97 -0.57
N GLN A 259 10.84 19.29 -0.40
CA GLN A 259 12.13 19.99 -0.26
C GLN A 259 12.91 19.54 0.99
N VAL A 260 12.22 19.35 2.13
CA VAL A 260 12.83 18.84 3.35
C VAL A 260 13.44 17.46 3.12
N ALA A 261 12.73 16.55 2.45
CA ALA A 261 13.25 15.21 2.17
C ALA A 261 14.44 15.24 1.20
N ARG A 262 14.37 16.06 0.14
CA ARG A 262 15.47 16.26 -0.82
C ARG A 262 16.74 16.74 -0.12
N LYS A 263 16.64 17.82 0.67
CA LYS A 263 17.77 18.38 1.42
C LYS A 263 18.31 17.40 2.47
N SER A 264 17.41 16.69 3.15
CA SER A 264 17.80 15.68 4.15
C SER A 264 18.56 14.50 3.52
N GLN A 265 18.11 14.04 2.35
CA GLN A 265 18.82 13.01 1.60
C GLN A 265 20.19 13.50 1.13
N ARG A 266 20.27 14.72 0.57
CA ARG A 266 21.53 15.34 0.15
C ARG A 266 22.54 15.34 1.30
N THR A 267 22.13 15.78 2.49
CA THR A 267 23.00 15.71 3.67
C THR A 267 23.54 14.32 3.93
N VAL A 268 22.71 13.28 3.83
CA VAL A 268 23.17 11.89 4.00
C VAL A 268 24.09 11.41 2.87
N GLN A 269 23.89 11.85 1.63
CA GLN A 269 24.79 11.52 0.50
C GLN A 269 26.22 11.97 0.76
N HIS A 270 26.40 13.16 1.33
CA HIS A 270 27.73 13.73 1.63
C HIS A 270 28.28 13.31 3.01
N CYS A 271 27.50 12.60 3.82
CA CYS A 271 27.96 12.06 5.09
C CYS A 271 28.96 10.91 4.90
N GLY A 272 29.96 10.86 5.78
CA GLY A 272 30.89 9.73 5.85
C GLY A 272 30.20 8.42 6.28
N GLN A 273 30.88 7.30 6.03
CA GLN A 273 30.35 5.96 6.29
C GLN A 273 29.85 5.76 7.72
N ALA A 274 30.58 6.28 8.72
CA ALA A 274 30.21 6.15 10.13
C ALA A 274 28.82 6.73 10.43
N ILE A 275 28.52 7.92 9.91
CA ILE A 275 27.21 8.57 10.08
C ILE A 275 26.11 7.78 9.38
N ARG A 276 26.38 7.30 8.14
CA ARG A 276 25.38 6.55 7.38
C ARG A 276 25.07 5.19 8.01
N VAL A 277 26.07 4.51 8.59
CA VAL A 277 25.88 3.26 9.35
C VAL A 277 25.12 3.51 10.64
N GLU A 278 25.46 4.58 11.38
CA GLU A 278 24.74 4.93 12.60
C GLU A 278 23.27 5.27 12.31
N ALA A 279 23.00 5.94 11.19
CA ALA A 279 21.65 6.35 10.79
C ALA A 279 20.69 5.19 10.46
N VAL A 280 21.16 3.95 10.28
CA VAL A 280 20.28 2.77 10.09
C VAL A 280 20.06 1.94 11.36
N ARG A 281 20.74 2.27 12.46
CA ARG A 281 20.62 1.56 13.73
C ARG A 281 19.17 1.56 14.22
N SER A 282 18.69 0.39 14.63
CA SER A 282 17.31 0.20 15.12
C SER A 282 17.27 -0.37 16.54
N GLU A 283 18.39 -0.92 17.02
CA GLU A 283 18.51 -1.54 18.35
C GLU A 283 19.78 -1.06 19.08
N LYS A 284 19.69 -1.00 20.40
CA LYS A 284 20.82 -0.66 21.26
C LYS A 284 21.85 -1.79 21.20
N GLY A 285 23.07 -1.49 20.77
CA GLY A 285 24.15 -2.48 20.62
C GLY A 285 24.19 -3.22 19.29
N GLN A 286 23.22 -3.03 18.38
CA GLN A 286 23.28 -3.56 17.01
C GLN A 286 24.45 -2.95 16.24
N THR A 287 25.16 -3.70 15.40
CA THR A 287 26.19 -3.12 14.52
C THR A 287 25.74 -3.26 13.07
N PRO A 288 25.07 -2.26 12.47
CA PRO A 288 24.58 -2.39 11.10
C PRO A 288 25.76 -2.49 10.12
N HIS A 289 25.67 -3.43 9.17
CA HIS A 289 26.71 -3.65 8.17
C HIS A 289 26.46 -2.85 6.87
N ARG A 290 25.21 -2.45 6.59
CA ARG A 290 24.85 -1.67 5.39
C ARG A 290 24.55 -0.21 5.77
N PRO A 291 25.17 0.78 5.12
CA PRO A 291 24.92 2.20 5.41
C PRO A 291 23.54 2.65 4.94
N LEU A 292 23.07 3.79 5.45
CA LEU A 292 21.90 4.48 4.91
C LEU A 292 22.20 4.96 3.49
N LEU A 293 21.52 4.36 2.51
CA LEU A 293 21.67 4.70 1.09
C LEU A 293 20.63 5.74 0.67
N ALA A 294 21.10 6.78 -0.01
CA ALA A 294 20.23 7.74 -0.69
C ALA A 294 19.50 7.11 -1.88
N TYR A 295 18.35 7.67 -2.27
CA TYR A 295 17.72 7.31 -3.53
C TYR A 295 18.50 7.94 -4.69
N ILE A 296 18.68 7.18 -5.77
CA ILE A 296 19.49 7.58 -6.93
C ILE A 296 18.70 8.54 -7.83
N ASP A 297 17.40 8.29 -8.01
CA ASP A 297 16.54 8.98 -8.97
C ASP A 297 15.54 9.93 -8.28
N GLU A 298 15.34 11.08 -8.91
CA GLU A 298 14.39 12.12 -8.56
C GLU A 298 12.93 11.64 -8.52
N ALA A 299 12.53 10.82 -9.49
CA ALA A 299 11.20 10.23 -9.52
C ALA A 299 10.98 9.28 -8.32
N VAL A 300 12.05 8.59 -7.91
CA VAL A 300 12.05 7.71 -6.74
C VAL A 300 11.90 8.54 -5.46
N ILE A 301 12.55 9.69 -5.34
CA ILE A 301 12.42 10.58 -4.16
C ILE A 301 10.96 11.00 -3.95
N LYS A 302 10.28 11.46 -5.01
CA LYS A 302 8.86 11.87 -4.94
C LYS A 302 7.97 10.74 -4.42
N LYS A 303 8.11 9.52 -4.96
CA LYS A 303 7.36 8.34 -4.51
C LYS A 303 7.63 7.96 -3.05
N HIS A 304 8.85 8.21 -2.56
CA HIS A 304 9.24 7.84 -1.21
C HIS A 304 8.90 8.91 -0.17
N VAL A 305 8.75 10.17 -0.56
CA VAL A 305 8.29 11.24 0.33
C VAL A 305 6.77 11.27 0.50
N GLN A 306 6.03 10.76 -0.49
CA GLN A 306 4.57 10.81 -0.51
C GLN A 306 3.90 10.39 0.82
N PRO A 307 4.29 9.30 1.51
CA PRO A 307 3.68 8.98 2.81
C PRO A 307 3.84 10.07 3.88
N TRP A 308 4.98 10.78 3.91
CA TRP A 308 5.17 11.91 4.83
C TRP A 308 4.33 13.12 4.44
N GLN A 309 4.16 13.38 3.14
CA GLN A 309 3.24 14.41 2.65
C GLN A 309 1.80 14.12 3.07
N GLN A 310 1.35 12.87 2.91
CA GLN A 310 0.02 12.41 3.34
C GLN A 310 -0.16 12.55 4.85
N ILE A 311 0.84 12.15 5.66
CA ILE A 311 0.81 12.32 7.12
C ILE A 311 0.60 13.79 7.51
N LEU A 312 1.33 14.72 6.88
CA LEU A 312 1.21 16.14 7.19
C LEU A 312 -0.11 16.73 6.69
N ALA A 313 -0.61 16.30 5.54
CA ALA A 313 -1.92 16.70 5.02
C ALA A 313 -3.06 16.24 5.93
N PHE A 314 -3.00 14.99 6.41
CA PHE A 314 -3.94 14.47 7.40
C PHE A 314 -3.94 15.31 8.68
N ILE A 315 -2.76 15.64 9.21
CA ILE A 315 -2.64 16.50 10.39
C ILE A 315 -3.24 17.87 10.10
N ALA A 316 -2.92 18.49 8.97
CA ALA A 316 -3.46 19.79 8.59
C ALA A 316 -4.99 19.80 8.56
N ARG A 317 -5.60 18.85 7.84
CA ARG A 317 -7.05 18.75 7.68
C ARG A 317 -7.79 18.39 8.96
N THR A 318 -7.19 17.57 9.82
CA THR A 318 -7.79 17.20 11.11
C THR A 318 -7.55 18.24 12.22
N GLN A 319 -6.57 19.14 12.07
CA GLN A 319 -6.37 20.28 12.98
C GLN A 319 -7.17 21.52 12.55
N ALA A 320 -7.53 21.63 11.28
CA ALA A 320 -8.48 22.63 10.79
C ALA A 320 -9.92 22.30 11.24
N PRO A 321 -10.81 23.29 11.35
CA PRO A 321 -12.24 23.03 11.56
C PRO A 321 -12.80 22.14 10.46
N HIS A 322 -13.47 21.06 10.85
CA HIS A 322 -14.12 20.10 9.95
C HIS A 322 -15.39 19.54 10.61
N ASP A 323 -16.31 19.00 9.81
CA ASP A 323 -17.65 18.58 10.21
C ASP A 323 -17.82 17.05 10.33
N TRP A 324 -16.78 16.28 10.02
CA TRP A 324 -16.77 14.82 10.10
C TRP A 324 -16.10 14.30 11.38
N ALA A 325 -16.33 13.02 11.71
CA ALA A 325 -15.77 12.39 12.88
C ALA A 325 -14.31 11.94 12.64
N SER A 326 -13.34 12.82 12.87
CA SER A 326 -11.92 12.50 12.64
C SER A 326 -11.30 11.58 13.71
N PRO A 327 -10.23 10.84 13.37
CA PRO A 327 -9.52 9.98 14.32
C PRO A 327 -9.00 10.75 15.53
N ARG A 328 -9.13 10.16 16.72
CA ARG A 328 -8.71 10.80 17.98
C ARG A 328 -7.25 10.51 18.29
N TYR A 329 -6.39 11.50 18.09
CA TYR A 329 -4.99 11.44 18.52
C TYR A 329 -4.61 12.64 19.40
N GLY A 330 -3.50 12.52 20.12
CA GLY A 330 -2.97 13.57 20.98
C GLY A 330 -1.79 14.31 20.36
N MET A 331 -1.65 15.60 20.67
CA MET A 331 -0.42 16.35 20.45
C MET A 331 0.14 16.89 21.77
N THR A 332 1.44 16.70 21.98
CA THR A 332 2.16 17.32 23.10
C THR A 332 2.14 18.85 22.96
N ALA A 333 2.42 19.56 24.06
CA ALA A 333 2.51 21.03 24.02
C ALA A 333 3.55 21.52 23.00
N ARG A 334 4.66 20.78 22.83
CA ARG A 334 5.72 21.10 21.87
C ARG A 334 5.31 20.83 20.45
N GLN A 335 4.68 19.69 20.18
CA GLN A 335 4.11 19.37 18.87
C GLN A 335 3.12 20.47 18.45
N ARG A 336 2.21 20.89 19.34
CA ARG A 336 1.27 22.00 19.08
C ARG A 336 1.97 23.34 18.85
N GLN A 337 3.09 23.60 19.52
CA GLN A 337 3.87 24.82 19.28
C GLN A 337 4.53 24.80 17.90
N LYS A 338 5.20 23.70 17.53
CA LYS A 338 5.84 23.56 16.22
C LYS A 338 4.83 23.50 15.08
N TRP A 339 3.70 22.83 15.29
CA TRP A 339 2.57 22.83 14.37
C TRP A 339 2.07 24.25 14.08
N ARG A 340 1.76 25.04 15.12
CA ARG A 340 1.32 26.43 14.94
C ARG A 340 2.34 27.28 14.18
N GLN A 341 3.62 27.10 14.44
CA GLN A 341 4.68 27.80 13.71
C GLN A 341 4.71 27.42 12.23
N LEU A 342 4.64 26.11 11.92
CA LEU A 342 4.58 25.61 10.55
C LEU A 342 3.33 26.13 9.83
N TRP A 343 2.16 25.96 10.46
CA TRP A 343 0.88 26.38 9.90
C TRP A 343 0.85 27.89 9.64
N GLN A 344 1.34 28.71 10.57
CA GLN A 344 1.43 30.16 10.37
C GLN A 344 2.30 30.54 9.17
N LEU A 345 3.40 29.84 8.92
CA LEU A 345 4.26 30.09 7.76
C LEU A 345 3.62 29.60 6.46
N ALA A 346 2.91 28.46 6.51
CA ALA A 346 2.22 27.90 5.36
C ALA A 346 1.02 28.74 4.91
N SER A 347 0.29 29.36 5.87
CA SER A 347 -0.85 30.22 5.59
C SER A 347 -0.47 31.66 5.19
N GLN A 348 0.82 32.00 5.10
CA GLN A 348 1.26 33.33 4.66
C GLN A 348 1.34 33.41 3.13
N ALA A 349 0.94 34.55 2.57
CA ALA A 349 1.03 34.79 1.14
C ALA A 349 2.49 34.73 0.63
N PRO A 350 2.75 34.20 -0.59
CA PRO A 350 4.09 33.96 -1.15
C PRO A 350 5.05 35.16 -1.18
N GLY A 351 4.58 36.39 -0.93
CA GLY A 351 5.39 37.62 -0.93
C GLY A 351 5.87 38.12 0.44
N SER A 352 5.51 37.48 1.56
CA SER A 352 5.86 37.95 2.92
C SER A 352 7.16 37.36 3.48
N GLN A 353 7.88 36.55 2.70
CA GLN A 353 9.18 36.01 3.13
C GLN A 353 10.23 37.12 3.07
N GLY A 354 10.48 37.76 4.23
CA GLY A 354 11.51 38.79 4.38
C GLY A 354 12.87 38.34 3.88
N SER A 355 13.66 39.29 3.35
CA SER A 355 14.99 39.09 2.76
C SER A 355 15.80 38.03 3.51
N GLN A 356 15.96 36.87 2.89
CA GLN A 356 16.93 35.89 3.35
C GLN A 356 18.31 36.52 3.19
N ALA A 357 19.17 36.37 4.21
CA ALA A 357 20.57 36.78 4.10
C ALA A 357 21.17 36.09 2.86
N ALA A 358 21.86 36.86 2.01
CA ALA A 358 22.44 36.33 0.79
C ALA A 358 23.40 35.18 1.13
N VAL A 359 22.99 33.95 0.81
CA VAL A 359 23.83 32.77 0.90
C VAL A 359 24.64 32.72 -0.40
N PRO A 360 25.96 32.46 -0.36
CA PRO A 360 26.74 32.20 -1.57
C PRO A 360 26.08 31.12 -2.44
N GLY A 361 26.07 31.29 -3.76
CA GLY A 361 25.29 30.44 -4.67
C GLY A 361 25.63 28.94 -4.61
N ASP A 362 26.88 28.60 -4.27
CA ASP A 362 27.32 27.22 -4.03
C ASP A 362 26.76 26.60 -2.74
N LEU A 363 26.33 27.43 -1.79
CA LEU A 363 25.78 27.03 -0.49
C LEU A 363 24.24 27.14 -0.43
N GLU A 364 23.61 27.79 -1.40
CA GLU A 364 22.16 28.00 -1.47
C GLU A 364 21.39 26.66 -1.50
N ALA A 365 21.94 25.68 -2.22
CA ALA A 365 21.43 24.32 -2.34
C ALA A 365 21.32 23.58 -0.99
N TRP A 366 22.00 24.07 0.05
CA TRP A 366 22.03 23.51 1.40
C TRP A 366 21.21 24.32 2.40
N ALA A 367 21.00 25.60 2.13
CA ALA A 367 20.27 26.50 3.00
C ALA A 367 18.82 26.03 3.17
N MET A 368 18.34 25.99 4.42
CA MET A 368 16.92 25.75 4.68
C MET A 368 16.16 27.06 4.87
N THR A 369 15.06 27.23 4.15
CA THR A 369 14.13 28.35 4.32
C THR A 369 13.45 28.28 5.69
N ALA A 370 12.78 29.36 6.10
CA ALA A 370 12.09 29.40 7.40
C ALA A 370 11.00 28.31 7.50
N ILE A 371 10.25 28.08 6.43
CA ILE A 371 9.18 27.09 6.40
C ILE A 371 9.72 25.66 6.34
N GLU A 372 10.79 25.40 5.59
CA GLU A 372 11.46 24.09 5.58
C GLU A 372 12.00 23.73 6.96
N LYS A 373 12.60 24.71 7.67
CA LYS A 373 13.04 24.52 9.06
C LYS A 373 11.86 24.19 9.96
N ALA A 374 10.76 24.96 9.89
CA ALA A 374 9.57 24.70 10.70
C ALA A 374 8.96 23.32 10.41
N CYS A 375 8.95 22.90 9.14
CA CYS A 375 8.48 21.59 8.71
C CYS A 375 9.34 20.47 9.30
N LEU A 376 10.68 20.57 9.15
CA LEU A 376 11.61 19.62 9.76
C LEU A 376 11.46 19.55 11.28
N GLU A 377 11.37 20.70 11.97
CA GLU A 377 11.17 20.75 13.43
C GLU A 377 9.88 20.04 13.85
N PHE A 378 8.79 20.25 13.12
CA PHE A 378 7.53 19.58 13.41
C PHE A 378 7.62 18.06 13.18
N CYS A 379 8.20 17.62 12.06
CA CYS A 379 8.43 16.20 11.79
C CYS A 379 9.29 15.54 12.87
N ILE A 380 10.33 16.21 13.38
CA ILE A 380 11.15 15.70 14.49
C ILE A 380 10.34 15.63 15.80
N GLU A 381 9.49 16.62 16.09
CA GLU A 381 8.62 16.55 17.28
C GLU A 381 7.52 15.48 17.16
N LEU A 382 7.10 15.09 15.94
CA LEU A 382 6.25 13.92 15.73
C LEU A 382 6.95 12.62 16.14
N LEU A 383 8.26 12.53 15.95
CA LEU A 383 9.08 11.40 16.43
C LEU A 383 9.32 11.47 17.95
N ASN A 384 9.33 12.68 18.53
CA ASN A 384 9.59 12.94 19.94
C ASN A 384 8.34 12.83 20.83
N GLN A 385 7.68 11.67 20.78
CA GLN A 385 6.57 11.35 21.67
C GLN A 385 6.86 10.05 22.39
N ARG A 386 6.45 9.96 23.66
CA ARG A 386 6.37 8.70 24.39
C ARG A 386 4.91 8.41 24.69
N HIS A 387 4.42 7.25 24.28
CA HIS A 387 3.02 6.87 24.50
C HIS A 387 2.86 6.30 25.90
N ARG A 388 1.78 6.68 26.59
CA ARG A 388 1.56 6.32 28.00
C ARG A 388 0.85 4.97 28.13
N SER A 389 -0.19 4.80 27.32
CA SER A 389 -1.19 3.75 27.50
C SER A 389 -1.52 3.07 26.16
N HIS A 390 -1.67 3.84 25.08
CA HIS A 390 -1.94 3.31 23.76
C HIS A 390 -1.11 4.02 22.68
N GLU A 391 -0.55 3.26 21.75
CA GLU A 391 0.22 3.75 20.59
C GLU A 391 -0.53 4.78 19.72
N TYR A 392 -1.87 4.73 19.62
CA TYR A 392 -2.68 5.67 18.84
C TYR A 392 -2.85 7.05 19.47
N GLU A 393 -2.35 7.27 20.69
CA GLU A 393 -2.17 8.63 21.22
C GLU A 393 -1.20 9.45 20.35
N SER A 394 -0.39 8.80 19.50
CA SER A 394 0.47 9.48 18.55
C SER A 394 -0.27 9.99 17.33
N ALA A 395 -0.06 11.28 17.00
CA ALA A 395 -0.40 11.78 15.68
C ALA A 395 0.25 10.97 14.55
N LEU A 396 1.52 10.57 14.70
CA LEU A 396 2.24 9.81 13.68
C LEU A 396 1.69 8.38 13.53
N VAL A 397 1.54 7.63 14.62
CA VAL A 397 0.98 6.27 14.60
C VAL A 397 -0.48 6.27 14.12
N CYS A 398 -1.27 7.28 14.51
CA CYS A 398 -2.63 7.49 14.00
C CYS A 398 -2.61 7.70 12.48
N ALA A 399 -1.77 8.60 11.97
CA ALA A 399 -1.65 8.83 10.53
C ALA A 399 -1.22 7.54 9.79
N MET A 400 -0.33 6.76 10.39
CA MET A 400 0.09 5.46 9.83
C MET A 400 -1.05 4.43 9.81
N ALA A 401 -1.96 4.44 10.79
CA ALA A 401 -3.17 3.62 10.78
C ALA A 401 -4.12 4.01 9.63
N VAL A 402 -4.29 5.32 9.41
CA VAL A 402 -5.11 5.84 8.31
C VAL A 402 -4.49 5.50 6.95
N LEU A 403 -3.16 5.52 6.80
CA LEU A 403 -2.48 5.02 5.60
C LEU A 403 -2.67 3.50 5.37
N GLY A 404 -3.09 2.77 6.41
CA GLY A 404 -3.52 1.38 6.32
C GLY A 404 -4.84 1.21 5.56
N GLN A 405 -5.66 2.25 5.46
CA GLN A 405 -6.88 2.27 4.65
C GLN A 405 -6.55 2.73 3.22
N GLY A 406 -6.67 1.83 2.25
CA GLY A 406 -6.56 2.13 0.83
C GLY A 406 -7.92 2.30 0.15
N GLU A 407 -7.91 2.70 -1.11
CA GLU A 407 -9.13 2.90 -1.93
C GLU A 407 -9.97 1.63 -2.08
N ALA A 408 -9.33 0.47 -2.20
CA ALA A 408 -10.00 -0.83 -2.31
C ALA A 408 -10.37 -1.46 -0.94
N GLY A 409 -10.01 -0.80 0.16
CA GLY A 409 -10.11 -1.31 1.54
C GLY A 409 -8.76 -1.35 2.25
N TRP A 410 -8.67 -2.13 3.33
CA TRP A 410 -7.45 -2.27 4.12
C TRP A 410 -6.28 -2.82 3.31
N ARG A 411 -5.11 -2.19 3.47
CA ARG A 411 -3.84 -2.63 2.87
C ARG A 411 -3.46 -4.02 3.36
N ASP A 412 -2.94 -4.82 2.45
CA ASP A 412 -2.51 -6.19 2.65
C ASP A 412 -1.02 -6.29 3.07
N PRO A 413 -0.52 -7.50 3.37
CA PRO A 413 0.88 -7.73 3.74
C PRO A 413 1.93 -7.32 2.70
N GLU A 414 1.58 -7.17 1.44
CA GLU A 414 2.51 -6.74 0.39
C GLU A 414 2.46 -5.22 0.18
N SER A 415 1.29 -4.60 0.34
CA SER A 415 1.09 -3.18 0.02
C SER A 415 1.41 -2.21 1.16
N TYR A 416 1.30 -2.63 2.43
CA TYR A 416 1.61 -1.75 3.59
C TYR A 416 3.10 -1.65 3.96
N PRO A 417 3.90 -2.74 4.03
CA PRO A 417 5.31 -2.64 4.43
C PRO A 417 6.17 -1.68 3.60
N PRO A 418 5.94 -1.50 2.28
CA PRO A 418 6.63 -0.46 1.51
C PRO A 418 6.37 0.96 2.02
N ILE A 419 5.15 1.27 2.47
CA ILE A 419 4.78 2.57 3.05
C ILE A 419 5.55 2.77 4.36
N LEU A 420 5.53 1.77 5.23
CA LEU A 420 6.24 1.77 6.50
C LEU A 420 7.75 1.99 6.31
N SER A 421 8.35 1.28 5.35
CA SER A 421 9.77 1.38 5.03
C SER A 421 10.14 2.77 4.48
N ARG A 422 9.27 3.39 3.67
CA ARG A 422 9.42 4.77 3.19
C ARG A 422 9.43 5.76 4.35
N VAL A 423 8.44 5.67 5.25
CA VAL A 423 8.32 6.57 6.40
C VAL A 423 9.56 6.47 7.29
N ILE A 424 9.98 5.25 7.65
CA ILE A 424 11.17 5.01 8.48
C ILE A 424 12.43 5.55 7.80
N LYS A 425 12.62 5.30 6.50
CA LYS A 425 13.82 5.73 5.78
C LYS A 425 13.90 7.26 5.66
N VAL A 426 12.79 7.93 5.33
CA VAL A 426 12.74 9.41 5.29
C VAL A 426 12.91 10.02 6.68
N ALA A 427 12.38 9.39 7.73
CA ALA A 427 12.62 9.81 9.12
C ALA A 427 14.12 9.81 9.46
N ARG A 428 14.87 8.78 9.03
CA ARG A 428 16.32 8.71 9.23
C ARG A 428 17.05 9.84 8.52
N PHE A 429 16.67 10.17 7.28
CA PHE A 429 17.23 11.33 6.58
C PHE A 429 16.97 12.62 7.37
N MET A 430 15.74 12.85 7.82
CA MET A 430 15.37 14.05 8.60
C MET A 430 16.12 14.14 9.92
N VAL A 431 16.32 13.02 10.62
CA VAL A 431 17.10 12.98 11.86
C VAL A 431 18.55 13.40 11.61
N VAL A 432 19.18 12.92 10.54
CA VAL A 432 20.54 13.33 10.18
C VAL A 432 20.58 14.82 9.78
N GLN A 433 19.60 15.29 9.00
CA GLN A 433 19.46 16.71 8.66
C GLN A 433 19.37 17.60 9.90
N LYS A 434 18.52 17.22 10.85
CA LYS A 434 18.34 17.95 12.11
C LYS A 434 19.63 17.94 12.93
N ALA A 435 20.35 16.81 12.97
CA ALA A 435 21.63 16.71 13.66
C ALA A 435 22.69 17.64 13.07
N LEU A 436 22.73 17.82 11.73
CA LEU A 436 23.63 18.78 11.09
C LEU A 436 23.38 20.20 11.60
N TRP A 437 22.13 20.64 11.63
CA TRP A 437 21.77 21.99 12.10
C TRP A 437 21.81 22.15 13.62
N MET A 438 22.07 21.08 14.37
CA MET A 438 22.38 21.13 15.80
C MET A 438 23.88 21.25 16.10
N ASP A 439 24.73 21.08 15.08
CA ASP A 439 26.17 21.35 15.21
C ASP A 439 26.41 22.86 15.44
N PRO A 440 27.43 23.27 16.22
CA PRO A 440 27.77 24.68 16.39
C PRO A 440 28.20 25.39 15.11
N ASN A 441 28.74 24.67 14.13
CA ASN A 441 29.32 25.20 12.90
C ASN A 441 28.87 24.42 11.65
N PRO A 442 27.56 24.33 11.35
CA PRO A 442 27.04 23.53 10.23
C PRO A 442 27.61 23.99 8.89
N TRP A 443 27.82 25.29 8.72
CA TRP A 443 28.38 25.87 7.50
C TRP A 443 29.82 25.46 7.22
N GLN A 444 30.64 25.19 8.24
CA GLN A 444 32.01 24.70 8.02
C GLN A 444 31.99 23.26 7.46
N ILE A 445 31.05 22.44 7.94
CA ILE A 445 30.83 21.08 7.43
C ILE A 445 30.37 21.15 5.96
N ILE A 446 29.35 21.98 5.69
CA ILE A 446 28.80 22.15 4.33
C ILE A 446 29.87 22.69 3.36
N GLN A 447 30.65 23.69 3.77
CA GLN A 447 31.76 24.21 2.95
C GLN A 447 32.79 23.13 2.62
N THR A 448 33.05 22.21 3.55
CA THR A 448 33.94 21.07 3.31
C THR A 448 33.37 20.13 2.24
N TRP A 449 32.05 19.93 2.23
CA TRP A 449 31.38 19.15 1.18
C TRP A 449 31.36 19.87 -0.16
N ALA A 450 31.02 21.16 -0.20
CA ALA A 450 31.01 21.97 -1.42
C ALA A 450 32.38 22.01 -2.11
N ARG A 451 33.47 22.15 -1.33
CA ARG A 451 34.85 22.10 -1.87
C ARG A 451 35.20 20.72 -2.45
N LYS A 452 34.75 19.63 -1.80
CA LYS A 452 34.99 18.28 -2.28
C LYS A 452 34.29 18.00 -3.61
N ASP A 453 33.04 18.45 -3.75
CA ASP A 453 32.29 18.35 -5.01
C ASP A 453 33.01 19.08 -6.14
N GLN A 454 33.40 20.35 -5.93
CA GLN A 454 34.16 21.12 -6.92
C GLN A 454 35.48 20.46 -7.30
N SER A 455 36.17 19.82 -6.35
CA SER A 455 37.41 19.08 -6.62
C SER A 455 37.16 17.75 -7.36
N ALA A 456 36.05 17.07 -7.09
CA ALA A 456 35.67 15.83 -7.76
C ALA A 456 35.21 16.08 -9.19
N GLU A 457 34.50 17.18 -9.44
CA GLU A 457 34.09 17.63 -10.77
C GLU A 457 35.31 17.91 -11.67
N TRP A 458 36.37 18.51 -11.11
CA TRP A 458 37.66 18.71 -11.81
C TRP A 458 38.45 17.42 -12.05
N VAL A 459 38.36 16.44 -11.15
CA VAL A 459 39.07 15.15 -11.27
C VAL A 459 38.36 14.20 -12.24
N LEU A 460 37.02 14.23 -12.29
CA LEU A 460 36.22 13.40 -13.19
C LEU A 460 36.21 13.92 -14.63
N ALA A 461 36.33 15.23 -14.85
CA ALA A 461 36.52 15.80 -16.20
C ALA A 461 37.80 15.31 -16.92
N SER A 462 38.75 14.71 -16.20
CA SER A 462 39.98 14.13 -16.75
C SER A 462 39.95 12.60 -16.89
N ALA A 463 38.94 11.91 -16.36
CA ALA A 463 38.89 10.45 -16.26
C ALA A 463 37.71 9.80 -16.99
N ASP A 464 36.87 10.59 -17.67
CA ASP A 464 35.60 10.16 -18.27
C ASP A 464 35.75 9.26 -19.53
N ASP A 465 36.97 8.94 -19.97
CA ASP A 465 37.19 8.13 -21.18
C ASP A 465 37.21 6.60 -20.95
N GLN A 466 37.22 6.09 -19.71
CA GLN A 466 37.24 4.64 -19.48
C GLN A 466 36.58 4.24 -18.15
N LEU A 467 35.34 3.73 -18.19
CA LEU A 467 34.92 2.40 -17.69
C LEU A 467 33.42 2.33 -17.38
N GLY A 468 32.81 1.22 -17.83
CA GLY A 468 31.38 0.95 -17.76
C GLY A 468 30.86 0.49 -16.39
N GLU A 469 29.54 0.65 -16.27
CA GLU A 469 28.72 0.54 -15.06
C GLU A 469 28.58 -0.88 -14.48
N ILE A 470 28.60 -0.97 -13.15
CA ILE A 470 28.37 -2.20 -12.37
C ILE A 470 27.05 -2.01 -11.60
N ASP A 471 26.08 -2.90 -11.83
CA ASP A 471 24.74 -2.91 -11.21
C ASP A 471 24.75 -3.81 -9.96
N GLU A 472 24.64 -3.23 -8.76
CA GLU A 472 24.52 -3.99 -7.50
C GLU A 472 23.05 -4.20 -7.12
N GLY A 473 22.58 -5.42 -7.37
CA GLY A 473 21.32 -5.96 -6.87
C GLY A 473 21.36 -6.25 -5.37
N TYR A 474 20.28 -5.91 -4.67
CA TYR A 474 20.07 -6.30 -3.28
C TYR A 474 19.37 -7.67 -3.23
N GLY A 475 20.15 -8.73 -3.02
CA GLY A 475 19.67 -10.05 -2.60
C GLY A 475 19.45 -10.08 -1.08
N SER A 476 18.30 -10.65 -0.67
CA SER A 476 18.04 -11.11 0.68
C SER A 476 18.73 -12.44 0.90
N ASP A 477 19.70 -12.49 1.82
CA ASP A 477 20.17 -13.73 2.46
C ASP A 477 20.71 -13.35 3.84
N ASP A 478 19.88 -13.49 4.87
CA ASP A 478 20.34 -13.63 6.26
C ASP A 478 20.09 -15.10 6.67
N PRO A 479 21.08 -15.81 7.26
CA PRO A 479 20.92 -17.20 7.67
C PRO A 479 20.02 -17.34 8.92
N PRO A 480 19.37 -18.51 9.10
CA PRO A 480 18.49 -18.73 10.24
C PRO A 480 19.28 -18.77 11.55
N SER A 481 18.96 -17.86 12.48
CA SER A 481 19.50 -17.88 13.84
C SER A 481 18.76 -18.92 14.70
N THR A 482 19.54 -19.74 15.41
CA THR A 482 19.15 -20.85 16.28
C THR A 482 18.25 -20.40 17.44
N PRO A 483 17.29 -21.21 17.95
CA PRO A 483 16.38 -20.78 19.00
C PRO A 483 17.06 -20.78 20.37
N GLY A 484 17.20 -19.62 21.00
CA GLY A 484 17.52 -19.49 22.42
C GLY A 484 16.29 -19.74 23.30
N ALA A 485 16.49 -20.42 24.42
CA ALA A 485 15.47 -20.83 25.39
C ALA A 485 14.62 -19.68 25.96
N PRO A 486 13.38 -19.95 26.42
CA PRO A 486 12.45 -18.90 26.86
C PRO A 486 12.86 -18.36 28.24
N SER A 487 13.24 -17.09 28.31
CA SER A 487 13.37 -16.36 29.58
C SER A 487 12.00 -15.84 30.04
N SER A 488 11.67 -16.18 31.28
CA SER A 488 10.44 -15.86 32.04
C SER A 488 10.10 -14.35 32.09
N PRO A 489 8.84 -13.98 32.38
CA PRO A 489 8.35 -12.61 32.20
C PRO A 489 8.90 -11.68 33.29
N PRO A 490 9.34 -10.45 32.95
CA PRO A 490 9.56 -9.44 33.97
C PRO A 490 8.20 -8.97 34.52
N SER A 491 8.11 -9.06 35.83
CA SER A 491 7.04 -8.61 36.70
C SER A 491 6.60 -7.16 36.45
N SER A 492 5.31 -6.95 36.67
CA SER A 492 4.58 -5.70 36.67
C SER A 492 5.29 -4.59 37.46
N ILE A 493 5.78 -3.58 36.74
CA ILE A 493 6.14 -2.29 37.32
C ILE A 493 4.99 -1.34 36.98
N HIS A 494 4.11 -1.14 37.95
CA HIS A 494 3.26 0.04 38.00
C HIS A 494 4.17 1.24 38.28
N SER A 495 4.27 2.14 37.31
CA SER A 495 4.83 3.47 37.53
C SER A 495 4.04 4.46 36.68
N ASP A 496 2.95 4.98 37.25
CA ASP A 496 2.10 6.03 36.68
C ASP A 496 2.79 7.42 36.67
N ASP A 497 4.13 7.47 36.67
CA ASP A 497 4.89 8.70 36.59
C ASP A 497 5.24 9.05 35.13
N PRO A 498 5.00 10.29 34.68
CA PRO A 498 5.20 10.69 33.29
C PRO A 498 6.69 10.63 32.92
N LEU A 499 7.05 9.79 31.95
CA LEU A 499 8.36 9.89 31.30
C LEU A 499 8.38 11.17 30.44
N PRO A 500 9.23 12.16 30.76
CA PRO A 500 9.22 13.43 30.05
C PRO A 500 9.74 13.26 28.62
N ALA A 501 9.12 13.97 27.67
CA ALA A 501 9.64 14.12 26.31
C ALA A 501 11.04 14.75 26.34
N VAL A 502 11.92 14.30 25.45
CA VAL A 502 13.34 14.67 25.48
C VAL A 502 13.48 16.15 25.14
N HIS A 503 14.16 16.94 25.98
CA HIS A 503 14.51 18.31 25.65
C HIS A 503 15.62 18.34 24.59
N ILE A 504 15.25 18.67 23.35
CA ILE A 504 16.22 18.94 22.28
C ILE A 504 16.78 20.34 22.53
N ARG A 505 18.01 20.43 23.05
CA ARG A 505 18.74 21.69 23.20
C ARG A 505 19.91 21.72 22.20
N PRO A 506 20.28 22.90 21.68
CA PRO A 506 21.58 23.07 21.04
C PRO A 506 22.65 22.57 22.01
N SER A 507 23.43 21.59 21.56
CA SER A 507 24.50 21.00 22.37
C SER A 507 25.82 21.30 21.68
N ARG A 508 26.91 21.44 22.44
CA ARG A 508 28.26 21.65 21.86
C ARG A 508 28.83 20.40 21.18
N ARG A 509 28.04 19.33 21.04
CA ARG A 509 28.48 18.08 20.43
C ARG A 509 28.69 18.27 18.92
N PRO A 510 29.75 17.67 18.36
CA PRO A 510 29.95 17.65 16.92
C PRO A 510 28.85 16.84 16.22
N PHE A 511 28.65 17.11 14.94
CA PHE A 511 27.63 16.50 14.10
C PHE A 511 27.48 14.97 14.26
N GLN A 512 28.57 14.21 14.25
CA GLN A 512 28.51 12.74 14.39
C GLN A 512 27.94 12.29 15.76
N GLU A 513 28.31 12.97 16.84
CA GLU A 513 27.75 12.71 18.17
C GLU A 513 26.27 13.13 18.25
N GLN A 514 25.90 14.20 17.55
CA GLN A 514 24.51 14.63 17.44
C GLN A 514 23.66 13.58 16.70
N VAL A 515 24.17 13.01 15.61
CA VAL A 515 23.50 11.90 14.89
C VAL A 515 23.31 10.72 15.85
N THR A 516 24.37 10.27 16.51
CA THR A 516 24.31 9.14 17.45
C THR A 516 23.27 9.38 18.54
N TRP A 517 23.29 10.56 19.16
CA TRP A 517 22.34 10.92 20.19
C TRP A 517 20.90 10.92 19.66
N MET A 518 20.64 11.57 18.52
CA MET A 518 19.29 11.64 17.95
C MET A 518 18.78 10.27 17.51
N MET A 519 19.61 9.42 16.92
CA MET A 519 19.26 8.04 16.57
C MET A 519 18.83 7.27 17.81
N HIS A 520 19.59 7.38 18.90
CA HIS A 520 19.25 6.77 20.18
C HIS A 520 17.97 7.31 20.82
N GLN A 521 17.62 8.58 20.58
CA GLN A 521 16.40 9.15 21.15
C GLN A 521 15.13 8.81 20.35
N PHE A 522 15.24 8.73 19.02
CA PHE A 522 14.06 8.73 18.14
C PHE A 522 13.92 7.49 17.26
N MET A 523 15.01 6.76 17.01
CA MET A 523 15.05 5.74 15.95
C MET A 523 15.37 4.32 16.44
N ILE A 524 15.62 4.16 17.74
CA ILE A 524 15.96 2.87 18.37
C ILE A 524 14.80 2.38 19.25
N ARG A 525 14.60 1.06 19.30
CA ARG A 525 13.65 0.38 20.20
C ARG A 525 13.98 0.60 21.69
N GLY A 526 12.98 0.46 22.56
CA GLY A 526 13.08 0.72 24.00
C GLY A 526 12.98 2.20 24.37
N THR A 527 12.42 3.03 23.47
CA THR A 527 12.19 4.47 23.73
C THR A 527 10.73 4.78 24.06
N HIS A 528 9.83 3.79 23.89
CA HIS A 528 8.38 3.86 23.98
C HIS A 528 7.78 4.97 23.11
N GLY A 529 8.40 5.20 21.95
CA GLY A 529 8.00 6.23 21.00
C GLY A 529 7.46 5.68 19.68
N PRO A 530 6.99 6.55 18.77
CA PRO A 530 6.25 6.11 17.58
C PRO A 530 7.11 5.29 16.63
N MET A 531 8.41 5.57 16.57
CA MET A 531 9.31 4.79 15.72
C MET A 531 9.49 3.35 16.22
N GLU A 532 9.38 3.10 17.53
CA GLU A 532 9.39 1.74 18.07
C GLU A 532 8.17 0.96 17.57
N THR A 533 6.97 1.53 17.69
CA THR A 533 5.74 0.95 17.09
C THR A 533 5.92 0.66 15.61
N LEU A 534 6.45 1.61 14.82
CA LEU A 534 6.67 1.41 13.39
C LEU A 534 7.72 0.34 13.08
N LEU A 535 8.80 0.26 13.87
CA LEU A 535 9.82 -0.78 13.72
C LEU A 535 9.26 -2.16 14.09
N ASP A 536 8.44 -2.25 15.12
CA ASP A 536 7.80 -3.49 15.54
C ASP A 536 6.83 -3.98 14.46
N TRP A 537 5.96 -3.10 13.98
CA TRP A 537 5.10 -3.35 12.81
C TRP A 537 5.91 -3.88 11.62
N ARG A 538 7.08 -3.31 11.34
CA ARG A 538 7.95 -3.76 10.25
C ARG A 538 8.50 -5.16 10.47
N THR A 539 8.91 -5.48 11.69
CA THR A 539 9.43 -6.81 12.03
C THR A 539 8.34 -7.89 11.98
N TYR A 540 7.10 -7.54 12.29
CA TYR A 540 5.96 -8.46 12.16
C TYR A 540 5.48 -8.62 10.73
N GLY A 541 5.36 -7.53 9.95
CA GLY A 541 4.92 -7.60 8.55
C GLY A 541 5.88 -8.31 7.59
N LEU A 542 7.08 -8.66 8.06
CA LEU A 542 8.08 -9.46 7.34
C LEU A 542 8.09 -10.93 7.77
N LYS A 543 7.28 -11.33 8.76
CA LYS A 543 7.09 -12.72 9.21
C LYS A 543 5.75 -13.23 8.72
#